data_AF-A0A7N4PUP3-F1
#
_entry.id   AF-A0A7N4PUP3-F1
#
_cell.length_a   1.000
_cell.length_b   1.000
_cell.length_c   1.000
_cell.angle_alpha   90.00
_cell.angle_beta   90.00
_cell.angle_gamma   90.00
#
_symmetry.space_group_name_H-M   'P 1'
#
loop_
_entity.id
_entity.type
_entity.pdbx_description
1 polymer ?
#
loop_
_entity_poly.entity_id
_entity_poly.type
_entity_poly.pdbx_seq_one_letter_code
_entity_poly.pdbx_strand_id
1 'polypeptide(L)'
;MWETFAYRTALRTYWIAHMGVKTVFDTMDNLEVSPHSTDFVKRAMFDYFKVSDRMGLLTHLYRTFDKSNFAGFCQKIAEGACQGDALCHHIFRKAGEVLAKHILAVLPKIQSELFQEPMGLPILCVGSVWNSWELLEEGFVSTLAEGRKIQRAFSKFTLLKLTHSSALGGASLGARVIGRKLPLNYDHTADPFFEHTF
;
A
#
# COMPACT_ATOMS: atom_id res chain seq x y z
N MET A 1 18.82 -10.84 1.82
CA MET A 1 18.85 -9.41 1.44
C MET A 1 17.44 -8.77 1.40
N TRP A 2 16.43 -9.39 2.04
CA TRP A 2 15.03 -8.89 2.11
C TRP A 2 14.71 -8.17 3.44
N GLU A 3 15.54 -8.33 4.47
CA GLU A 3 15.24 -7.87 5.84
C GLU A 3 15.54 -6.38 6.08
N THR A 4 16.48 -5.78 5.34
CA THR A 4 16.90 -4.39 5.59
C THR A 4 15.99 -3.33 4.95
N PHE A 5 15.13 -3.71 3.99
CA PHE A 5 14.20 -2.77 3.35
C PHE A 5 12.79 -2.76 3.98
N ALA A 6 12.46 -3.76 4.79
CA ALA A 6 11.16 -3.87 5.45
C ALA A 6 10.87 -2.73 6.45
N TYR A 7 11.91 -2.08 6.98
CA TYR A 7 11.79 -1.10 8.07
C TYR A 7 11.17 0.25 7.67
N ARG A 8 11.07 0.60 6.38
CA ARG A 8 10.65 1.96 5.95
C ARG A 8 9.30 2.03 5.23
N THR A 9 8.69 0.90 4.89
CA THR A 9 7.37 0.82 4.21
C THR A 9 6.30 0.15 5.07
N ALA A 10 6.52 0.08 6.38
CA ALA A 10 5.65 -0.62 7.31
C ALA A 10 4.27 0.04 7.50
N LEU A 11 4.06 1.32 7.16
CA LEU A 11 2.79 1.99 7.48
C LEU A 11 1.58 1.43 6.72
N ARG A 12 1.77 1.04 5.45
CA ARG A 12 0.67 0.54 4.61
C ARG A 12 0.35 -0.92 4.85
N THR A 13 1.38 -1.74 5.01
CA THR A 13 1.24 -3.13 5.48
C THR A 13 0.69 -3.17 6.91
N TYR A 14 1.09 -2.23 7.78
CA TYR A 14 0.51 -2.08 9.12
C TYR A 14 -0.98 -1.77 9.06
N TRP A 15 -1.43 -0.86 8.20
CA TRP A 15 -2.86 -0.54 8.09
C TRP A 15 -3.67 -1.78 7.68
N ILE A 16 -3.18 -2.57 6.71
CA ILE A 16 -3.83 -3.83 6.29
C ILE A 16 -3.87 -4.84 7.44
N ALA A 17 -2.75 -5.05 8.14
CA ALA A 17 -2.67 -5.94 9.29
C ALA A 17 -3.61 -5.50 10.42
N HIS A 18 -3.62 -4.21 10.73
CA HIS A 18 -4.46 -3.61 11.76
C HIS A 18 -5.94 -3.75 11.40
N MET A 19 -6.34 -3.48 10.15
CA MET A 19 -7.70 -3.69 9.68
C MET A 19 -8.15 -5.14 9.86
N GLY A 20 -7.31 -6.11 9.45
CA GLY A 20 -7.63 -7.53 9.65
C GLY A 20 -7.85 -7.90 11.12
N VAL A 21 -6.92 -7.49 12.01
CA VAL A 21 -7.05 -7.72 13.46
C VAL A 21 -8.29 -7.05 14.04
N LYS A 22 -8.51 -5.78 13.69
CA LYS A 22 -9.64 -4.97 14.19
C LYS A 22 -10.99 -5.56 13.77
N THR A 23 -11.13 -5.98 12.51
CA THR A 23 -12.36 -6.62 12.02
C THR A 23 -12.66 -7.92 12.76
N VAL A 24 -11.65 -8.74 13.07
CA VAL A 24 -11.83 -9.95 13.89
C VAL A 24 -12.30 -9.58 15.30
N PHE A 25 -11.68 -8.61 15.95
CA PHE A 25 -12.05 -8.17 17.30
C PHE A 25 -13.49 -7.66 17.33
N ASP A 26 -13.85 -6.77 16.42
CA ASP A 26 -15.18 -6.14 16.39
C ASP A 26 -16.29 -7.14 16.11
N THR A 27 -16.02 -8.12 15.25
CA THR A 27 -16.98 -9.20 14.98
C THR A 27 -17.14 -10.11 16.19
N MET A 28 -16.05 -10.43 16.90
CA MET A 28 -16.10 -11.26 18.12
C MET A 28 -16.82 -10.55 19.29
N ASP A 29 -16.70 -9.23 19.38
CA ASP A 29 -17.37 -8.41 20.39
C ASP A 29 -18.80 -8.01 20.01
N ASN A 30 -19.28 -8.42 18.84
CA ASN A 30 -20.57 -8.00 18.28
C ASN A 30 -20.72 -6.46 18.21
N LEU A 31 -19.61 -5.76 18.01
CA LEU A 31 -19.55 -4.30 17.91
C LEU A 31 -19.84 -3.85 16.47
N GLU A 32 -19.10 -4.39 15.51
CA GLU A 32 -19.30 -4.20 14.08
C GLU A 32 -19.07 -5.53 13.39
N VAL A 33 -20.16 -6.15 12.94
CA VAL A 33 -20.12 -7.49 12.35
C VAL A 33 -19.65 -7.39 10.90
N SER A 34 -18.55 -8.08 10.60
CA SER A 34 -18.01 -8.18 9.24
C SER A 34 -19.05 -8.79 8.28
N PRO A 35 -19.20 -8.24 7.05
CA PRO A 35 -20.06 -8.83 6.01
C PRO A 35 -19.49 -10.15 5.45
N HIS A 36 -18.22 -10.46 5.71
CA HIS A 36 -17.52 -11.69 5.29
C HIS A 36 -17.11 -12.50 6.52
N SER A 37 -16.98 -13.83 6.38
CA SER A 37 -16.48 -14.68 7.47
C SER A 37 -15.09 -14.21 7.93
N THR A 38 -14.89 -14.18 9.24
CA THR A 38 -13.63 -13.81 9.88
C THR A 38 -12.75 -15.03 10.21
N ASP A 39 -13.21 -16.25 9.90
CA ASP A 39 -12.58 -17.50 10.37
C ASP A 39 -11.16 -17.70 9.84
N PHE A 40 -10.91 -17.34 8.58
CA PHE A 40 -9.58 -17.40 8.00
C PHE A 40 -8.62 -16.43 8.71
N VAL A 41 -8.98 -15.15 8.75
CA VAL A 41 -8.15 -14.09 9.33
C VAL A 41 -7.92 -14.33 10.83
N LYS A 42 -8.93 -14.81 11.55
CA LYS A 42 -8.83 -15.17 12.97
C LYS A 42 -7.83 -16.30 13.21
N ARG A 43 -7.91 -17.39 12.44
CA ARG A 43 -6.94 -18.51 12.54
C ARG A 43 -5.54 -18.04 12.19
N ALA A 44 -5.39 -17.35 11.06
CA ALA A 44 -4.11 -16.80 10.63
C ALA A 44 -3.50 -15.85 11.67
N MET A 45 -4.33 -15.03 12.34
CA MET A 45 -3.91 -14.12 13.40
C MET A 45 -3.34 -14.88 14.60
N PHE A 46 -4.07 -15.88 15.11
CA PHE A 46 -3.60 -16.72 16.22
C PHE A 46 -2.31 -17.48 15.86
N ASP A 47 -2.25 -18.05 14.66
CA ASP A 47 -1.09 -18.79 14.18
C ASP A 47 0.13 -17.90 13.96
N TYR A 48 -0.07 -16.67 13.48
CA TYR A 48 1.01 -15.71 13.21
C TYR A 48 1.61 -15.15 14.50
N PHE A 49 0.74 -14.67 15.40
CA PHE A 49 1.17 -14.08 16.67
C PHE A 49 1.47 -15.11 17.75
N LYS A 50 1.23 -16.41 17.50
CA LYS A 50 1.45 -17.51 18.45
C LYS A 50 0.66 -17.33 19.75
N VAL A 51 -0.61 -16.96 19.60
CA VAL A 51 -1.55 -16.74 20.71
C VAL A 51 -2.77 -17.64 20.56
N SER A 52 -3.34 -18.09 21.67
CA SER A 52 -4.54 -18.95 21.69
C SER A 52 -5.85 -18.16 21.72
N ASP A 53 -5.80 -16.89 22.11
CA ASP A 53 -6.97 -16.03 22.25
C ASP A 53 -6.63 -14.55 22.02
N ARG A 54 -7.66 -13.70 22.06
CA ARG A 54 -7.54 -12.25 21.90
C ARG A 54 -6.73 -11.56 22.99
N MET A 55 -6.72 -12.09 24.23
CA MET A 55 -5.99 -11.49 25.34
C MET A 55 -4.49 -11.65 25.15
N GLY A 56 -4.06 -12.77 24.56
CA GLY A 56 -2.68 -12.98 24.14
C GLY A 56 -2.18 -11.89 23.19
N LEU A 57 -3.05 -11.39 22.30
CA LEU A 57 -2.68 -10.35 21.34
C LEU A 57 -2.38 -8.99 22.01
N LEU A 58 -2.98 -8.70 23.17
CA LEU A 58 -2.73 -7.45 23.90
C LEU A 58 -1.26 -7.30 24.30
N THR A 59 -0.56 -8.41 24.56
CA THR A 59 0.88 -8.37 24.85
C THR A 59 1.67 -7.81 23.66
N HIS A 60 1.35 -8.27 22.44
CA HIS A 60 1.97 -7.78 21.20
C HIS A 60 1.58 -6.36 20.83
N LEU A 61 0.49 -5.81 21.39
CA LEU A 61 0.03 -4.45 21.12
C LEU A 61 0.55 -3.43 22.15
N TYR A 62 0.71 -3.82 23.42
CA TYR A 62 0.98 -2.88 24.51
C TYR A 62 2.32 -3.11 25.23
N ARG A 63 2.86 -4.32 25.25
CA ARG A 63 4.10 -4.65 25.99
C ARG A 63 5.29 -4.88 25.08
N THR A 64 5.12 -5.73 24.07
CA THR A 64 6.19 -6.16 23.17
C THR A 64 5.90 -5.72 21.74
N PHE A 65 5.37 -4.51 21.60
CA PHE A 65 4.99 -3.98 20.29
C PHE A 65 6.19 -3.85 19.37
N ASP A 66 6.19 -4.69 18.34
CA ASP A 66 7.08 -4.60 17.19
C ASP A 66 6.24 -4.27 15.97
N LYS A 67 6.40 -3.04 15.46
CA LYS A 67 5.68 -2.55 14.30
C LYS A 67 5.98 -3.37 13.04
N SER A 68 7.21 -3.81 12.85
CA SER A 68 7.63 -4.58 11.68
C SER A 68 7.00 -5.97 11.72
N ASN A 69 7.04 -6.62 12.88
CA ASN A 69 6.38 -7.90 13.09
C ASN A 69 4.85 -7.78 12.90
N PHE A 70 4.21 -6.79 13.52
CA PHE A 70 2.77 -6.58 13.38
C PHE A 70 2.38 -6.31 11.91
N ALA A 71 3.12 -5.46 11.21
CA ALA A 71 2.90 -5.18 9.80
C ALA A 71 3.16 -6.41 8.91
N GLY A 72 4.01 -7.34 9.33
CA GLY A 72 4.27 -8.61 8.65
C GLY A 72 3.03 -9.50 8.55
N PHE A 73 2.04 -9.35 9.44
CA PHE A 73 0.76 -10.06 9.34
C PHE A 73 0.01 -9.75 8.03
N CYS A 74 0.29 -8.61 7.39
CA CYS A 74 -0.19 -8.29 6.04
C CYS A 74 0.10 -9.41 5.02
N GLN A 75 1.22 -10.13 5.17
CA GLN A 75 1.55 -11.24 4.29
C GLN A 75 0.51 -12.37 4.40
N LYS A 76 0.03 -12.67 5.61
CA LYS A 76 -1.00 -13.71 5.81
C LYS A 76 -2.36 -13.31 5.26
N ILE A 77 -2.69 -12.03 5.34
CA ILE A 77 -3.89 -11.49 4.68
C ILE A 77 -3.75 -11.59 3.16
N ALA A 78 -2.57 -11.28 2.60
CA ALA A 78 -2.32 -11.41 1.17
C ALA A 78 -2.43 -12.86 0.68
N GLU A 79 -1.82 -13.81 1.41
CA GLU A 79 -1.93 -15.25 1.15
C GLU A 79 -3.40 -15.72 1.15
N GLY A 80 -4.21 -15.23 2.11
CA GLY A 80 -5.64 -15.53 2.18
C GLY A 80 -6.42 -14.97 0.99
N ALA A 81 -6.14 -13.75 0.57
CA ALA A 81 -6.74 -13.18 -0.64
C ALA A 81 -6.37 -14.00 -1.88
N CYS A 82 -5.11 -14.42 -2.04
CA CYS A 82 -4.73 -15.30 -3.15
C CYS A 82 -5.43 -16.67 -3.11
N GLN A 83 -5.88 -17.12 -1.94
CA GLN A 83 -6.68 -18.34 -1.76
C GLN A 83 -8.19 -18.11 -1.94
N GLY A 84 -8.63 -16.88 -2.24
CA GLY A 84 -10.03 -16.54 -2.45
C GLY A 84 -10.81 -16.18 -1.17
N ASP A 85 -10.13 -15.93 -0.04
CA ASP A 85 -10.82 -15.47 1.17
C ASP A 85 -11.44 -14.08 0.94
N ALA A 86 -12.77 -14.00 1.11
CA ALA A 86 -13.54 -12.80 0.79
C ALA A 86 -13.20 -11.61 1.71
N LEU A 87 -12.88 -11.86 2.99
CA LEU A 87 -12.50 -10.78 3.91
C LEU A 87 -11.12 -10.23 3.55
N CYS A 88 -10.15 -11.11 3.25
CA CYS A 88 -8.82 -10.69 2.79
C CYS A 88 -8.90 -9.87 1.50
N HIS A 89 -9.69 -10.30 0.51
CA HIS A 89 -9.95 -9.52 -0.70
C HIS A 89 -10.57 -8.15 -0.38
N HIS A 90 -11.58 -8.12 0.50
CA HIS A 90 -12.22 -6.89 0.91
C HIS A 90 -11.22 -5.91 1.55
N ILE A 91 -10.35 -6.38 2.44
CA ILE A 91 -9.33 -5.54 3.09
C ILE A 91 -8.36 -4.96 2.06
N PHE A 92 -7.89 -5.76 1.09
CA PHE A 92 -7.00 -5.27 0.03
C PHE A 92 -7.70 -4.29 -0.91
N ARG A 93 -8.96 -4.54 -1.28
CA ARG A 93 -9.77 -3.56 -2.01
C ARG A 93 -9.83 -2.23 -1.27
N LYS A 94 -10.13 -2.25 0.04
CA LYS A 94 -10.13 -1.04 0.88
C LYS A 94 -8.77 -0.36 0.96
N ALA A 95 -7.68 -1.12 1.00
CA ALA A 95 -6.34 -0.56 0.91
C ALA A 95 -6.11 0.18 -0.41
N GLY A 96 -6.55 -0.40 -1.54
CA GLY A 96 -6.55 0.25 -2.85
C GLY A 96 -7.34 1.56 -2.86
N GLU A 97 -8.56 1.57 -2.29
CA GLU A 97 -9.37 2.80 -2.18
C GLU A 97 -8.64 3.88 -1.37
N VAL A 98 -8.07 3.54 -0.23
CA VAL A 98 -7.33 4.47 0.63
C VAL A 98 -6.09 5.02 -0.10
N LEU A 99 -5.36 4.17 -0.82
CA LEU A 99 -4.23 4.59 -1.64
C LEU A 99 -4.62 5.62 -2.69
N ALA A 100 -5.69 5.37 -3.45
CA ALA A 100 -6.20 6.28 -4.46
C ALA A 100 -6.66 7.62 -3.84
N LYS A 101 -7.30 7.60 -2.67
CA LYS A 101 -7.70 8.82 -1.94
C LYS A 101 -6.52 9.75 -1.63
N HIS A 102 -5.32 9.21 -1.39
CA HIS A 102 -4.13 10.06 -1.20
C HIS A 102 -3.76 10.83 -2.48
N ILE A 103 -3.95 10.21 -3.64
CA ILE A 103 -3.71 10.86 -4.94
C ILE A 103 -4.78 11.92 -5.19
N LEU A 104 -6.07 11.57 -4.99
CA LEU A 104 -7.18 12.52 -5.12
C LEU A 104 -6.98 13.76 -4.24
N ALA A 105 -6.48 13.58 -3.01
CA ALA A 105 -6.24 14.67 -2.07
C ALA A 105 -5.17 15.67 -2.55
N VAL A 106 -4.16 15.20 -3.30
CA VAL A 106 -3.10 16.07 -3.83
C VAL A 106 -3.36 16.52 -5.27
N LEU A 107 -4.30 15.89 -5.96
CA LEU A 107 -4.62 16.15 -7.38
C LEU A 107 -4.85 17.64 -7.71
N PRO A 108 -5.54 18.46 -6.89
CA PRO A 108 -5.72 19.89 -7.16
C PRO A 108 -4.42 20.71 -7.14
N LYS A 109 -3.36 20.18 -6.53
CA LYS A 109 -2.05 20.86 -6.38
C LYS A 109 -1.03 20.42 -7.42
N ILE A 110 -1.37 19.46 -8.28
CA ILE A 110 -0.48 18.96 -9.33
C ILE A 110 -0.45 19.98 -10.47
N GLN A 111 0.75 20.29 -10.94
CA GLN A 111 0.98 21.19 -12.07
C GLN A 111 0.37 20.61 -13.36
N SER A 112 -0.25 21.48 -14.17
CA SER A 112 -1.03 21.06 -15.34
C SER A 112 -0.20 20.31 -16.39
N GLU A 113 1.09 20.62 -16.49
CA GLU A 113 2.04 20.03 -17.43
C GLU A 113 2.20 18.52 -17.20
N LEU A 114 2.13 18.07 -15.95
CA LEU A 114 2.26 16.65 -15.60
C LEU A 114 1.10 15.78 -16.11
N PHE A 115 -0.04 16.38 -16.48
CA PHE A 115 -1.16 15.65 -17.08
C PHE A 115 -1.06 15.55 -18.60
N GLN A 116 -0.23 16.38 -19.24
CA GLN A 116 -0.12 16.47 -20.71
C GLN A 116 0.94 15.52 -21.27
N GLU A 117 1.70 14.84 -20.41
CA GLU A 117 2.67 13.84 -20.80
C GLU A 117 2.02 12.65 -21.54
N PRO A 118 2.69 12.01 -22.53
CA PRO A 118 2.14 10.88 -23.28
C PRO A 118 1.69 9.68 -22.42
N MET A 119 2.32 9.52 -21.25
CA MET A 119 1.97 8.48 -20.26
C MET A 119 0.80 8.90 -19.34
N GLY A 120 0.24 10.09 -19.53
CA GLY A 120 -0.62 10.71 -18.53
C GLY A 120 0.15 11.00 -17.25
N LEU A 121 -0.55 11.13 -16.13
CA LEU A 121 0.07 11.43 -14.84
C LEU A 121 0.96 10.26 -14.38
N PRO A 122 2.30 10.42 -14.27
CA PRO A 122 3.16 9.38 -13.74
C PRO A 122 3.07 9.30 -12.22
N ILE A 123 2.79 8.12 -11.67
CA ILE A 123 2.68 7.87 -10.23
C ILE A 123 3.74 6.84 -9.81
N LEU A 124 4.76 7.31 -9.08
CA LEU A 124 5.81 6.43 -8.58
C LEU A 124 5.35 5.64 -7.35
N CYS A 125 5.32 4.32 -7.48
CA CYS A 125 4.86 3.39 -6.48
C CYS A 125 6.06 2.78 -5.72
N VAL A 126 6.22 3.16 -4.46
CA VAL A 126 7.30 2.66 -3.58
C VAL A 126 6.72 1.86 -2.43
N GLY A 127 7.30 0.67 -2.18
CA GLY A 127 7.04 -0.18 -1.02
C GLY A 127 6.43 -1.54 -1.35
N SER A 128 6.62 -2.50 -0.44
CA SER A 128 6.28 -3.91 -0.66
C SER A 128 4.79 -4.19 -0.88
N VAL A 129 3.89 -3.30 -0.43
CA VAL A 129 2.44 -3.45 -0.64
C VAL A 129 2.07 -3.50 -2.13
N TRP A 130 2.84 -2.84 -3.00
CA TRP A 130 2.60 -2.82 -4.44
C TRP A 130 2.93 -4.14 -5.14
N ASN A 131 3.62 -5.07 -4.47
CA ASN A 131 3.80 -6.43 -4.98
C ASN A 131 2.46 -7.20 -5.06
N SER A 132 1.43 -6.73 -4.36
CA SER A 132 0.07 -7.24 -4.42
C SER A 132 -0.86 -6.34 -5.24
N TRP A 133 -0.35 -5.70 -6.30
CA TRP A 133 -1.11 -4.77 -7.14
C TRP A 133 -2.45 -5.35 -7.60
N GLU A 134 -2.48 -6.61 -8.05
CA GLU A 134 -3.70 -7.28 -8.52
C GLU A 134 -4.82 -7.29 -7.45
N LEU A 135 -4.47 -7.33 -6.16
CA LEU A 135 -5.43 -7.27 -5.06
C LEU A 135 -5.90 -5.84 -4.74
N LEU A 136 -5.10 -4.84 -5.10
CA LEU A 136 -5.36 -3.41 -4.87
C LEU A 136 -6.10 -2.75 -6.02
N GLU A 137 -5.91 -3.26 -7.23
CA GLU A 137 -6.28 -2.64 -8.50
C GLU A 137 -7.73 -2.17 -8.52
N GLU A 138 -8.67 -3.07 -8.20
CA GLU A 138 -10.09 -2.76 -8.28
C GLU A 138 -10.47 -1.56 -7.39
N GLY A 139 -10.05 -1.57 -6.12
CA GLY A 139 -10.33 -0.48 -5.18
C GLY A 139 -9.61 0.81 -5.55
N PHE A 140 -8.38 0.69 -6.06
CA PHE A 140 -7.57 1.82 -6.48
C PHE A 140 -8.15 2.52 -7.71
N VAL A 141 -8.35 1.79 -8.81
CA VAL A 141 -8.82 2.32 -10.09
C VAL A 141 -10.23 2.90 -9.95
N SER A 142 -11.15 2.16 -9.32
CA SER A 142 -12.54 2.63 -9.14
C SER A 142 -12.63 3.91 -8.32
N THR A 143 -11.82 4.05 -7.28
CA THR A 143 -11.75 5.27 -6.47
C THR A 143 -11.08 6.40 -7.25
N LEU A 144 -10.01 6.11 -7.98
CA LEU A 144 -9.23 7.12 -8.68
C LEU A 144 -9.99 7.74 -9.86
N ALA A 145 -10.98 7.04 -10.42
CA ALA A 145 -11.89 7.56 -11.46
C ALA A 145 -12.62 8.84 -11.02
N GLU A 146 -12.87 9.02 -9.72
CA GLU A 146 -13.44 10.25 -9.17
C GLU A 146 -12.54 11.49 -9.38
N GLY A 147 -11.25 11.28 -9.64
CA GLY A 147 -10.28 12.33 -9.93
C GLY A 147 -10.65 13.18 -11.13
N ARG A 148 -11.38 12.62 -12.11
CA ARG A 148 -11.90 13.39 -13.26
C ARG A 148 -12.86 14.51 -12.88
N LYS A 149 -13.56 14.36 -11.74
CA LYS A 149 -14.46 15.41 -11.19
C LYS A 149 -13.66 16.53 -10.53
N ILE A 150 -12.46 16.23 -10.03
CA ILE A 150 -11.57 17.14 -9.32
C ILE A 150 -10.66 17.90 -10.29
N GLN A 151 -10.08 17.20 -11.27
CA GLN A 151 -9.16 17.74 -12.26
C GLN A 151 -9.54 17.18 -13.64
N ARG A 152 -10.11 18.02 -14.50
CA ARG A 152 -10.60 17.60 -15.83
C ARG A 152 -9.48 17.12 -16.75
N ALA A 153 -8.25 17.61 -16.56
CA ALA A 153 -7.09 17.17 -17.32
C ALA A 153 -6.61 15.76 -16.93
N PHE A 154 -7.12 15.18 -15.83
CA PHE A 154 -6.74 13.85 -15.37
C PHE A 154 -7.52 12.77 -16.14
N SER A 155 -7.03 12.43 -17.34
CA SER A 155 -7.63 11.44 -18.25
C SER A 155 -6.89 10.10 -18.29
N LYS A 156 -5.59 10.10 -17.99
CA LYS A 156 -4.71 8.92 -18.02
C LYS A 156 -3.72 8.97 -16.85
N PHE A 157 -3.34 7.80 -16.33
CA PHE A 157 -2.19 7.67 -15.43
C PHE A 157 -1.38 6.41 -15.72
N THR A 158 -0.11 6.46 -15.30
CA THR A 158 0.81 5.32 -15.38
C THR A 158 1.47 5.11 -14.02
N LEU A 159 1.42 3.88 -13.53
CA LEU A 159 2.13 3.49 -12.30
C LEU A 159 3.55 3.04 -12.66
N LEU A 160 4.52 3.64 -11.97
CA LEU A 160 5.94 3.39 -12.15
C LEU A 160 6.52 2.67 -10.93
N LYS A 161 7.47 1.77 -11.14
CA LYS A 161 8.28 1.14 -10.09
C LYS A 161 9.75 1.52 -10.27
N LEU A 162 10.46 1.77 -9.17
CA LEU A 162 11.90 2.03 -9.23
C LEU A 162 12.67 0.77 -9.64
N THR A 163 13.66 0.93 -10.52
CA THR A 163 14.61 -0.12 -10.90
C THR A 163 15.87 -0.10 -10.03
N HIS A 164 16.11 1.01 -9.34
CA HIS A 164 17.26 1.23 -8.46
C HIS A 164 16.81 1.63 -7.05
N SER A 165 17.73 1.50 -6.09
CA SER A 165 17.47 1.97 -4.72
C SER A 165 17.22 3.49 -4.70
N SER A 166 16.26 3.92 -3.87
CA SER A 166 15.99 5.35 -3.60
C SER A 166 17.21 6.08 -3.01
N ALA A 167 18.22 5.36 -2.51
CA ALA A 167 19.51 5.91 -2.13
C ALA A 167 20.19 6.69 -3.27
N LEU A 168 19.93 6.33 -4.54
CA LEU A 168 20.43 7.07 -5.70
C LEU A 168 19.89 8.51 -5.73
N GLY A 169 18.59 8.67 -5.44
CA GLY A 169 17.96 9.99 -5.28
C GLY A 169 18.55 10.76 -4.11
N GLY A 170 18.84 10.08 -3.00
CA GLY A 170 19.54 10.65 -1.84
C GLY A 170 20.94 11.16 -2.18
N ALA A 171 21.73 10.39 -2.93
CA ALA A 171 23.07 10.79 -3.38
C ALA A 171 23.02 12.01 -4.32
N SER A 172 22.05 12.04 -5.25
CA SER A 172 21.83 13.18 -6.15
C SER A 172 21.42 14.44 -5.40
N LEU A 173 20.54 14.32 -4.41
CA LEU A 173 20.17 15.42 -3.52
C LEU A 173 21.38 15.91 -2.71
N GLY A 174 22.20 15.02 -2.16
CA GLY A 174 23.41 15.35 -1.42
C GLY A 174 24.46 16.09 -2.27
N ALA A 175 24.70 15.64 -3.50
CA ALA A 175 25.58 16.33 -4.45
C ALA A 175 25.12 17.76 -4.72
N ARG A 176 23.80 17.97 -4.85
CA ARG A 176 23.20 19.28 -5.12
C ARG A 176 23.47 20.29 -4.00
N VAL A 177 23.50 19.82 -2.75
CA VAL A 177 23.79 20.67 -1.58
C VAL A 177 25.18 21.31 -1.66
N ILE A 178 26.16 20.61 -2.24
CA ILE A 178 27.53 21.11 -2.44
C ILE A 178 27.74 21.74 -3.82
N GLY A 179 26.65 22.11 -4.51
CA GLY A 179 26.71 22.71 -5.85
C GLY A 179 27.17 21.77 -6.96
N ARG A 180 27.16 20.45 -6.72
CA ARG A 180 27.52 19.43 -7.73
C ARG A 180 26.27 18.78 -8.31
N LYS A 181 26.33 18.44 -9.61
CA LYS A 181 25.28 17.66 -10.28
C LYS A 181 25.80 16.24 -10.47
N LEU A 182 25.13 15.27 -9.84
CA LEU A 182 25.38 13.86 -10.11
C LEU A 182 24.75 13.50 -11.47
N PRO A 183 25.51 12.97 -12.44
CA PRO A 183 24.93 12.52 -13.70
C PRO A 183 24.06 11.29 -13.43
N LEU A 184 22.75 11.45 -13.63
CA LEU A 184 21.77 10.37 -13.52
C LEU A 184 21.10 10.17 -14.88
N ASN A 185 20.94 8.91 -15.26
CA ASN A 185 20.15 8.53 -16.42
C ASN A 185 18.73 8.17 -15.96
N TYR A 186 17.81 9.15 -16.02
CA TYR A 186 16.45 8.97 -15.50
C TYR A 186 15.61 7.96 -16.30
N ASP A 187 15.93 7.76 -17.57
CA ASP A 187 15.23 6.81 -18.47
C ASP A 187 15.32 5.36 -17.98
N HIS A 188 16.31 5.05 -17.13
CA HIS A 188 16.51 3.72 -16.56
C HIS A 188 16.32 3.66 -15.04
N THR A 189 15.70 4.68 -14.44
CA THR A 189 15.49 4.72 -12.97
C THR A 189 14.13 4.20 -12.52
N ALA A 190 13.15 4.15 -13.43
CA ALA A 190 11.83 3.62 -13.16
C ALA A 190 11.18 3.04 -14.42
N ASP A 191 10.47 1.92 -14.26
CA ASP A 191 9.74 1.26 -15.33
C ASP A 191 8.22 1.36 -15.09
N PRO A 192 7.41 1.52 -16.15
CA PRO A 192 5.97 1.37 -16.05
C PRO A 192 5.60 -0.09 -15.76
N PHE A 193 4.57 -0.30 -14.94
CA PHE A 193 4.01 -1.65 -14.71
C PHE A 193 2.49 -1.70 -14.84
N PHE A 194 1.81 -0.54 -14.89
CA PHE A 194 0.37 -0.45 -15.11
C PHE A 194 0.02 0.88 -15.76
N GLU A 195 -0.90 0.87 -16.73
CA GLU A 195 -1.44 2.05 -17.38
C GLU A 195 -2.97 2.00 -17.39
N HIS A 196 -3.61 3.14 -17.20
CA HIS A 196 -5.06 3.24 -17.26
C HIS A 196 -5.52 4.57 -17.85
N THR A 197 -6.53 4.48 -18.71
CA THR A 197 -7.23 5.61 -19.33
C THR A 197 -8.69 5.52 -18.95
N PHE A 198 -9.26 6.61 -18.43
CA PHE A 198 -10.62 6.70 -17.91
C PHE A 198 -11.69 7.00 -18.97
#